data_AF-A0A962MKQ1-F1
#
_entry.id   AF-A0A962MKQ1-F1
#
_cell.length_a   1.000
_cell.length_b   1.000
_cell.length_c   1.000
_cell.angle_alpha   90.00
_cell.angle_beta   90.00
_cell.angle_gamma   90.00
#
_symmetry.space_group_name_H-M   'P 1'
#
loop_
_entity.id
_entity.type
_entity.pdbx_description
1 polymer ?
#
loop_
_entity_poly.entity_id
_entity_poly.type
_entity_poly.pdbx_seq_one_letter_code
_entity_poly.pdbx_strand_id
1 'polypeptide(L)'
;FGFAEVLTAISQRRPDLVTHSDKADRMLPRLVDLWRYKFTVLRSGVIGTFVGIIPGVGEDIGAWASYATAKRFSKERDQFGSGSTEGLTAAETGNSAVIPGALIPALTLAVPGSAPAAVLIAALFIHGIRPGPMIMFEQPDFIYSVAAMLTFATVAIGVFGILLTRVFVLVLKVPREYLMPLVFALCVIGPYALTQRPFEIVVMVFFGLAGYLLRKMH
;
A
#
# COMPACT_ATOMS: atom_id res chain seq x y z
N PHE A 1 -7.64 -0.02 9.98
CA PHE A 1 -8.06 0.99 8.99
C PHE A 1 -9.32 0.59 8.21
N GLY A 2 -9.35 -0.55 7.50
CA GLY A 2 -10.49 -0.93 6.64
C GLY A 2 -11.88 -0.87 7.30
N PHE A 3 -12.03 -1.41 8.51
CA PHE A 3 -13.33 -1.38 9.22
C PHE A 3 -13.79 0.05 9.59
N ALA A 4 -12.88 0.93 10.03
CA ALA A 4 -13.21 2.33 10.34
C ALA A 4 -13.64 3.09 9.08
N GLU A 5 -12.99 2.82 7.95
CA GLU A 5 -13.36 3.40 6.66
C GLU A 5 -14.73 2.92 6.22
N VAL A 6 -15.06 1.63 6.43
CA VAL A 6 -16.40 1.08 6.16
C VAL A 6 -17.47 1.81 6.97
N LEU A 7 -17.26 1.99 8.27
CA LEU A 7 -18.21 2.70 9.14
C LEU A 7 -18.37 4.17 8.75
N THR A 8 -17.25 4.85 8.45
CA THR A 8 -17.26 6.24 7.97
C THR A 8 -18.03 6.35 6.67
N ALA A 9 -17.79 5.39 5.78
CA ALA A 9 -18.40 5.35 4.48
C ALA A 9 -19.92 5.16 4.55
N ILE A 10 -20.40 4.25 5.39
CA ILE A 10 -21.85 4.07 5.59
C ILE A 10 -22.46 5.31 6.27
N SER A 11 -21.71 5.99 7.14
CA SER A 11 -22.18 7.17 7.88
C SER A 11 -22.28 8.45 7.04
N GLN A 12 -21.52 8.57 5.94
CA GLN A 12 -21.58 9.72 5.05
C GLN A 12 -22.76 9.56 4.07
N ARG A 13 -23.76 10.45 4.15
CA ARG A 13 -24.80 10.57 3.12
C ARG A 13 -24.13 10.95 1.80
N ARG A 14 -24.38 10.14 0.77
CA ARG A 14 -23.93 10.26 -0.63
C ARG A 14 -22.92 11.40 -0.86
N PRO A 15 -21.60 11.14 -0.83
CA PRO A 15 -20.72 12.01 -1.60
C PRO A 15 -21.19 11.88 -3.05
N ASP A 16 -21.51 13.01 -3.68
CA ASP A 16 -21.73 13.05 -5.11
C ASP A 16 -20.56 12.28 -5.75
N LEU A 17 -20.86 11.14 -6.39
CA LEU A 17 -19.92 10.52 -7.29
C LEU A 17 -19.56 11.65 -8.24
N VAL A 18 -18.32 12.12 -8.21
CA VAL A 18 -17.86 13.20 -9.08
C VAL A 18 -18.09 12.71 -10.51
N THR A 19 -19.23 13.11 -11.09
CA THR A 19 -19.66 12.76 -12.45
C THR A 19 -18.92 13.59 -13.49
N HIS A 20 -17.77 14.16 -13.15
CA HIS A 20 -16.83 14.71 -14.12
C HIS A 20 -16.03 13.56 -14.74
N SER A 21 -16.73 12.68 -15.45
CA SER A 21 -16.11 11.93 -16.54
C SER A 21 -15.95 12.92 -17.69
N ASP A 22 -14.93 13.76 -17.62
CA ASP A 22 -14.50 14.48 -18.81
C ASP A 22 -14.16 13.43 -19.87
N LYS A 23 -14.72 13.58 -21.07
CA LYS A 23 -14.66 12.61 -22.18
C LYS A 23 -13.23 12.31 -22.68
N ALA A 24 -12.20 12.82 -22.01
CA ALA A 24 -10.80 12.73 -22.36
C ALA A 24 -9.90 12.24 -21.21
N ASP A 25 -10.44 11.64 -20.14
CA ASP A 25 -9.60 11.08 -19.09
C ASP A 25 -8.94 9.78 -19.57
N ARG A 26 -7.64 9.87 -19.91
CA ARG A 26 -6.90 8.81 -20.60
C ARG A 26 -6.42 7.81 -19.56
N MET A 27 -6.87 6.56 -19.71
CA MET A 27 -6.53 5.47 -18.80
C MET A 27 -5.04 5.04 -18.81
N LEU A 28 -4.26 5.49 -19.80
CA LEU A 28 -2.84 5.18 -19.89
C LEU A 28 -1.99 6.37 -19.41
N PRO A 29 -1.10 6.18 -18.42
CA PRO A 29 -0.21 7.23 -17.97
C PRO A 29 0.72 7.63 -19.12
N ARG A 30 0.91 8.95 -19.35
CA ARG A 30 1.93 9.39 -20.29
C ARG A 30 3.28 9.15 -19.64
N LEU A 31 4.17 8.43 -20.32
CA LEU A 31 5.58 8.31 -19.91
C LEU A 31 6.24 9.70 -19.75
N VAL A 32 5.69 10.71 -20.41
CA VAL A 32 6.08 12.12 -20.29
C VAL A 32 5.79 12.69 -18.89
N ASP A 33 4.69 12.29 -18.23
CA ASP A 33 4.33 12.77 -16.90
C ASP A 33 5.27 12.18 -15.83
N LEU A 34 5.73 10.93 -16.02
CA LEU A 34 6.79 10.34 -15.19
C LEU A 34 8.09 11.13 -15.30
N TRP A 35 8.45 11.60 -16.51
CA TRP A 35 9.64 12.42 -16.71
C TRP A 35 9.51 13.82 -16.10
N ARG A 36 8.30 14.39 -16.11
CA ARG A 36 7.98 15.68 -15.48
C ARG A 36 8.22 15.62 -13.96
N TYR A 37 7.84 14.52 -13.31
CA TYR A 37 7.95 14.35 -11.85
C TYR A 37 9.13 13.49 -11.39
N LYS A 38 10.16 13.28 -12.23
CA LYS A 38 11.29 12.38 -11.95
C LYS A 38 11.98 12.61 -10.58
N PHE A 39 12.11 13.86 -10.15
CA PHE A 39 12.71 14.18 -8.84
C PHE A 39 11.78 13.81 -7.69
N THR A 40 10.46 13.97 -7.87
CA THR A 40 9.46 13.53 -6.89
C THR A 40 9.41 12.01 -6.81
N VAL A 41 9.51 11.30 -7.93
CA VAL A 41 9.62 9.83 -7.97
C VAL A 41 10.88 9.38 -7.23
N LEU A 42 12.05 9.91 -7.58
CA LEU A 42 13.31 9.52 -6.94
C LEU A 42 13.28 9.76 -5.42
N ARG A 43 12.84 10.95 -4.99
CA ARG A 43 12.74 11.28 -3.56
C ARG A 43 11.75 10.37 -2.85
N SER A 44 10.57 10.13 -3.43
CA SER A 44 9.55 9.29 -2.82
C SER A 44 10.00 7.83 -2.72
N GLY A 45 10.75 7.34 -3.72
CA GLY A 45 11.39 6.03 -3.66
C GLY A 45 12.38 5.93 -2.51
N VAL A 46 13.25 6.93 -2.34
CA VAL A 46 14.19 6.98 -1.20
C VAL A 46 13.43 6.99 0.13
N ILE A 47 12.41 7.85 0.28
CA ILE A 47 11.60 7.92 1.50
C ILE A 47 10.94 6.56 1.78
N GLY A 48 10.30 5.95 0.78
CA GLY A 48 9.64 4.66 0.91
C GLY A 48 10.61 3.57 1.36
N THR A 49 11.79 3.46 0.73
CA THR A 49 12.81 2.48 1.13
C THR A 49 13.26 2.68 2.57
N PHE A 50 13.55 3.92 2.98
CA PHE A 50 13.95 4.20 4.37
C PHE A 50 12.85 3.91 5.38
N VAL A 51 11.60 4.25 5.07
CA VAL A 51 10.45 3.91 5.92
C VAL A 51 10.33 2.39 6.05
N GLY A 52 10.50 1.65 4.95
CA GLY A 52 10.44 0.19 4.96
C GLY A 52 11.53 -0.46 5.82
N ILE A 53 12.74 0.11 5.85
CA ILE A 53 13.83 -0.40 6.70
C ILE A 53 13.46 -0.33 8.19
N ILE A 54 12.59 0.60 8.61
CA ILE A 54 12.22 0.76 10.01
C ILE A 54 11.16 -0.30 10.37
N PRO A 55 11.47 -1.22 11.30
CA PRO A 55 10.54 -2.28 11.63
C PRO A 55 9.31 -1.77 12.37
N GLY A 56 8.14 -2.32 12.05
CA GLY A 56 6.88 -2.07 12.76
C GLY A 56 6.19 -0.73 12.44
N VAL A 57 6.74 0.06 11.51
CA VAL A 57 6.17 1.36 11.10
C VAL A 57 4.95 1.19 10.19
N GLY A 58 4.86 0.07 9.46
CA GLY A 58 3.75 -0.18 8.53
C GLY A 58 3.99 0.43 7.13
N GLU A 59 3.27 -0.11 6.15
CA GLU A 59 3.50 0.19 4.72
C GLU A 59 2.87 1.53 4.28
N ASP A 60 1.76 1.91 4.90
CA ASP A 60 0.99 3.11 4.60
C ASP A 60 1.75 4.41 4.93
N ILE A 61 2.63 4.37 5.93
CA ILE A 61 3.43 5.54 6.33
C ILE A 61 4.34 6.00 5.19
N GLY A 62 4.86 5.09 4.36
CA GLY A 62 5.70 5.47 3.22
C GLY A 62 4.94 6.30 2.18
N ALA A 63 3.67 5.96 1.94
CA ALA A 63 2.78 6.71 1.06
C ALA A 63 2.51 8.12 1.62
N TRP A 64 2.13 8.21 2.90
CA TRP A 64 1.82 9.48 3.57
C TRP A 64 3.03 10.40 3.70
N ALA A 65 4.19 9.86 4.09
CA ALA A 65 5.44 10.61 4.20
C ALA A 65 5.89 11.14 2.84
N SER A 66 5.79 10.32 1.78
CA SER A 66 6.12 10.72 0.42
C SER A 66 5.16 11.80 -0.10
N TYR A 67 3.85 11.64 0.15
CA TYR A 67 2.82 12.61 -0.21
C TYR A 67 3.04 13.96 0.49
N ALA A 68 3.26 13.95 1.81
CA ALA A 68 3.50 15.15 2.60
C ALA A 68 4.77 15.88 2.15
N THR A 69 5.83 15.12 1.87
CA THR A 69 7.08 15.67 1.36
C THR A 69 6.89 16.25 -0.04
N ALA A 70 6.17 15.58 -0.93
CA ALA A 70 5.83 16.11 -2.25
C ALA A 70 5.03 17.40 -2.16
N LYS A 71 3.99 17.46 -1.32
CA LYS A 71 3.23 18.68 -1.08
C LYS A 71 4.12 19.82 -0.59
N ARG A 72 5.09 19.54 0.29
CA ARG A 72 6.02 20.55 0.82
C ARG A 72 6.96 21.10 -0.23
N PHE A 73 7.37 20.33 -1.24
CA PHE A 73 8.34 20.80 -2.24
C PHE A 73 7.72 21.13 -3.60
N SER A 74 6.46 20.79 -3.81
CA SER A 74 5.76 21.07 -5.06
C SER A 74 5.56 22.56 -5.30
N LYS A 75 5.62 22.96 -6.57
CA LYS A 75 5.21 24.29 -7.04
C LYS A 75 3.69 24.39 -7.23
N GLU A 76 2.99 23.25 -7.29
CA GLU A 76 1.56 23.11 -7.56
C GLU A 76 0.82 22.62 -6.29
N ARG A 77 1.17 23.18 -5.13
CA ARG A 77 0.66 22.74 -3.81
C ARG A 77 -0.87 22.77 -3.72
N ASP A 78 -1.50 23.68 -4.44
CA ASP A 78 -2.95 23.89 -4.42
C ASP A 78 -3.73 22.71 -5.03
N GLN A 79 -3.09 21.89 -5.87
CA GLN A 79 -3.73 20.70 -6.45
C GLN A 79 -3.76 19.51 -5.48
N PHE A 80 -2.99 19.56 -4.38
CA PHE A 80 -2.90 18.45 -3.43
C PHE A 80 -4.18 18.34 -2.60
N GLY A 81 -4.91 17.25 -2.79
CA GLY A 81 -6.22 17.00 -2.17
C GLY A 81 -7.38 17.14 -3.15
N SER A 82 -7.13 17.75 -4.32
CA SER A 82 -8.11 17.92 -5.39
C SER A 82 -7.74 17.12 -6.66
N GLY A 83 -6.99 16.02 -6.50
CA GLY A 83 -6.57 15.15 -7.62
C GLY A 83 -5.18 15.43 -8.21
N SER A 84 -4.24 16.00 -7.45
CA SER A 84 -2.85 16.20 -7.91
C SER A 84 -2.20 14.90 -8.43
N THR A 85 -1.75 14.94 -9.69
CA THR A 85 -0.96 13.88 -10.32
C THR A 85 0.40 13.70 -9.63
N GLU A 86 1.05 14.78 -9.21
CA GLU A 86 2.31 14.74 -8.46
C GLU A 86 2.12 14.04 -7.11
N GLY A 87 1.04 14.39 -6.39
CA GLY A 87 0.71 13.79 -5.10
C GLY A 87 0.43 12.29 -5.21
N LEU A 88 -0.38 11.89 -6.19
CA LEU A 88 -0.64 10.47 -6.47
C LEU A 88 0.65 9.72 -6.81
N THR A 89 1.46 10.29 -7.71
CA THR A 89 2.75 9.70 -8.12
C THR A 89 3.68 9.52 -6.92
N ALA A 90 3.76 10.52 -6.03
CA ALA A 90 4.59 10.46 -4.83
C ALA A 90 4.11 9.38 -3.86
N ALA A 91 2.81 9.32 -3.57
CA ALA A 91 2.23 8.35 -2.65
C ALA A 91 2.43 6.90 -3.16
N GLU A 92 2.12 6.64 -4.43
CA GLU A 92 2.26 5.30 -5.04
C GLU A 92 3.72 4.87 -5.16
N THR A 93 4.62 5.80 -5.51
CA THR A 93 6.05 5.51 -5.56
C THR A 93 6.59 5.17 -4.17
N GLY A 94 6.20 5.96 -3.17
CA GLY A 94 6.58 5.73 -1.77
C GLY A 94 6.09 4.37 -1.28
N ASN A 95 4.81 4.07 -1.46
CA ASN A 95 4.20 2.80 -1.09
C ASN A 95 4.92 1.60 -1.73
N SER A 96 5.14 1.67 -3.04
CA SER A 96 5.81 0.59 -3.79
C SER A 96 7.26 0.39 -3.35
N ALA A 97 7.95 1.45 -2.93
CA ALA A 97 9.33 1.38 -2.46
C ALA A 97 9.46 0.86 -1.01
N VAL A 98 8.41 0.93 -0.19
CA VAL A 98 8.43 0.36 1.17
C VAL A 98 8.60 -1.15 1.16
N ILE A 99 7.91 -1.85 0.25
CA ILE A 99 7.90 -3.32 0.18
C ILE A 99 9.32 -3.91 0.08
N PRO A 100 10.15 -3.54 -0.91
CA PRO A 100 11.52 -4.05 -0.98
C PRO A 100 12.39 -3.55 0.19
N GLY A 101 12.12 -2.35 0.73
CA GLY A 101 12.82 -1.83 1.91
C GLY A 101 12.56 -2.66 3.17
N ALA A 102 11.31 -3.08 3.40
CA ALA A 102 10.89 -3.89 4.54
C ALA A 102 11.45 -5.32 4.51
N LEU A 103 11.84 -5.81 3.33
CA LEU A 103 12.47 -7.11 3.19
C LEU A 103 13.94 -7.12 3.64
N ILE A 104 14.61 -5.97 3.66
CA ILE A 104 16.00 -5.88 4.11
C ILE A 104 16.14 -6.37 5.56
N PRO A 105 15.49 -5.77 6.58
CA PRO A 105 15.58 -6.25 7.95
C PRO A 105 14.87 -7.61 8.14
N ALA A 106 13.82 -7.90 7.36
CA ALA A 106 13.11 -9.17 7.46
C ALA A 106 14.02 -10.35 7.09
N LEU A 107 14.81 -10.23 6.03
CA LEU A 107 15.71 -11.29 5.56
C LEU A 107 17.03 -11.33 6.31
N THR A 108 17.58 -10.16 6.67
CA THR A 108 18.91 -10.07 7.30
C THR A 108 18.89 -10.18 8.81
N LEU A 109 17.80 -9.79 9.48
CA LEU A 109 17.68 -9.80 10.93
C LEU A 109 16.55 -10.69 11.44
N ALA A 110 15.76 -11.30 10.55
CA ALA A 110 14.51 -12.00 10.90
C ALA A 110 13.49 -11.10 11.63
N VAL A 111 13.58 -9.77 11.45
CA VAL A 111 12.67 -8.80 12.09
C VAL A 111 11.70 -8.26 11.03
N PRO A 112 10.40 -8.57 11.11
CA PRO A 112 9.45 -8.12 10.11
C PRO A 112 9.19 -6.61 10.20
N GLY A 113 9.19 -5.95 9.05
CA GLY A 113 8.80 -4.54 8.94
C GLY A 113 7.29 -4.31 8.85
N SER A 114 6.55 -5.31 8.37
CA SER A 114 5.10 -5.26 8.15
C SER A 114 4.46 -6.63 8.40
N ALA A 115 3.13 -6.68 8.50
CA ALA A 115 2.41 -7.94 8.66
C ALA A 115 2.64 -8.92 7.49
N PRO A 116 2.61 -8.51 6.20
CA PRO A 116 2.99 -9.39 5.10
C PRO A 116 4.42 -9.93 5.20
N ALA A 117 5.38 -9.10 5.64
CA ALA A 117 6.76 -9.54 5.83
C ALA A 117 6.87 -10.62 6.92
N ALA A 118 6.07 -10.54 7.99
CA ALA A 118 6.03 -11.57 9.04
C ALA A 118 5.52 -12.91 8.51
N VAL A 119 4.47 -12.88 7.66
CA VAL A 119 3.95 -14.08 6.99
C VAL A 119 5.00 -14.68 6.06
N LEU A 120 5.74 -13.85 5.32
CA LEU A 120 6.83 -14.32 4.48
C LEU A 120 7.91 -15.02 5.32
N ILE A 121 8.34 -14.43 6.45
CA ILE A 121 9.31 -15.07 7.36
C ILE A 121 8.79 -16.44 7.82
N ALA A 122 7.51 -16.53 8.20
CA ALA A 122 6.90 -17.81 8.60
C ALA A 122 6.91 -18.83 7.45
N ALA A 123 6.60 -18.41 6.22
CA ALA A 123 6.66 -19.26 5.03
C ALA A 123 8.09 -19.75 4.75
N LEU A 124 9.09 -18.87 4.88
CA LEU A 124 10.49 -19.24 4.71
C LEU A 124 10.91 -20.32 5.72
N PHE A 125 10.50 -20.20 6.98
CA PHE A 125 10.75 -21.23 7.99
C PHE A 125 10.10 -22.58 7.63
N ILE A 126 8.88 -22.58 7.10
CA ILE A 126 8.21 -23.80 6.62
C ILE A 126 8.99 -24.45 5.47
N HIS A 127 9.59 -23.63 4.61
CA HIS A 127 10.45 -24.08 3.50
C HIS A 127 11.90 -24.37 3.91
N GLY A 128 12.23 -24.35 5.21
CA GLY A 128 13.55 -24.65 5.73
C GLY A 128 14.60 -23.54 5.53
N ILE A 129 14.17 -22.36 5.08
CA ILE A 129 15.02 -21.18 4.94
C ILE A 129 14.96 -20.40 6.25
N ARG A 130 16.13 -20.04 6.77
CA ARG A 130 16.26 -19.31 8.04
C ARG A 130 16.73 -17.88 7.76
N PRO A 131 15.81 -16.90 7.72
CA PRO A 131 16.17 -15.49 7.71
C PRO A 131 17.08 -15.15 8.89
N GLY A 132 18.01 -14.23 8.68
CA GLY A 132 18.96 -13.79 9.68
C GLY A 132 20.35 -13.51 9.11
N PRO A 133 21.31 -13.09 9.95
CA PRO A 133 22.63 -12.67 9.49
C PRO A 133 23.40 -13.80 8.79
N MET A 134 23.07 -15.05 9.12
CA MET A 134 23.69 -16.24 8.56
C MET A 134 23.21 -16.59 7.15
N ILE A 135 22.10 -16.02 6.67
CA ILE A 135 21.53 -16.39 5.36
C ILE A 135 22.50 -16.12 4.20
N MET A 136 23.37 -15.11 4.34
CA MET A 136 24.40 -14.79 3.35
C MET A 136 25.51 -15.85 3.27
N PHE A 137 25.72 -16.61 4.35
CA PHE A 137 26.73 -17.66 4.42
C PHE A 137 26.13 -19.04 4.11
N GLU A 138 24.94 -19.31 4.63
CA GLU A 138 24.23 -20.58 4.43
C GLU A 138 23.61 -20.67 3.02
N GLN A 139 23.17 -19.55 2.46
CA GLN A 139 22.50 -19.47 1.16
C GLN A 139 22.87 -18.19 0.40
N PRO A 140 24.14 -18.06 -0.08
CA PRO A 140 24.65 -16.85 -0.70
C PRO A 140 23.83 -16.37 -1.92
N ASP A 141 23.28 -17.31 -2.69
CA ASP A 141 22.48 -16.99 -3.89
C ASP A 141 21.03 -16.55 -3.57
N PHE A 142 20.55 -16.78 -2.34
CA PHE A 142 19.15 -16.57 -1.99
C PHE A 142 18.76 -15.09 -2.02
N ILE A 143 19.59 -14.21 -1.44
CA ILE A 143 19.31 -12.76 -1.42
C ILE A 143 19.26 -12.20 -2.85
N TYR A 144 20.19 -12.59 -3.71
CA TYR A 144 20.21 -12.17 -5.11
C TYR A 144 18.99 -12.68 -5.88
N SER A 145 18.61 -13.93 -5.65
CA SER A 145 17.40 -14.52 -6.23
C SER A 145 16.14 -13.76 -5.80
N VAL A 146 16.01 -13.44 -4.51
CA VAL A 146 14.89 -12.64 -4.00
C VAL A 146 14.89 -11.24 -4.60
N ALA A 147 16.04 -10.57 -4.68
CA ALA A 147 16.16 -9.25 -5.30
C ALA A 147 15.74 -9.27 -6.79
N ALA A 148 16.16 -10.29 -7.54
CA ALA A 148 15.75 -10.50 -8.92
C ALA A 148 14.24 -10.74 -9.02
N MET A 149 13.69 -11.64 -8.19
CA MET A 149 12.25 -11.92 -8.14
C MET A 149 11.41 -10.69 -7.78
N LEU A 150 11.85 -9.86 -6.83
CA LEU A 150 11.18 -8.60 -6.49
C LEU A 150 11.21 -7.61 -7.64
N THR A 151 12.31 -7.55 -8.39
CA THR A 151 12.42 -6.72 -9.58
C THR A 151 11.42 -7.17 -10.64
N PHE A 152 11.36 -8.47 -10.93
CA PHE A 152 10.37 -9.03 -11.85
C PHE A 152 8.94 -8.83 -11.36
N ALA A 153 8.68 -9.01 -10.06
CA ALA A 153 7.37 -8.78 -9.46
C ALA A 153 6.94 -7.31 -9.60
N THR A 154 7.85 -6.36 -9.40
CA THR A 154 7.58 -4.93 -9.57
C THR A 154 7.22 -4.60 -11.02
N VAL A 155 7.97 -5.15 -11.98
CA VAL A 155 7.64 -5.01 -13.42
C VAL A 155 6.27 -5.63 -13.73
N ALA A 156 6.00 -6.82 -13.20
CA ALA A 156 4.73 -7.51 -13.37
C ALA A 156 3.57 -6.69 -12.79
N ILE A 157 3.72 -6.11 -11.60
CA ILE A 157 2.73 -5.21 -10.99
C ILE A 157 2.45 -4.02 -11.91
N GLY A 158 3.48 -3.43 -12.53
CA GLY A 158 3.30 -2.37 -13.51
C GLY A 158 2.48 -2.80 -14.72
N VAL A 159 2.80 -3.97 -15.30
CA VAL A 159 2.08 -4.53 -16.47
C VAL A 159 0.64 -4.86 -16.11
N PHE A 160 0.42 -5.60 -15.02
CA PHE A 160 -0.92 -5.96 -14.54
C PHE A 160 -1.73 -4.73 -14.14
N GLY A 161 -1.09 -3.75 -13.51
CA GLY A 161 -1.71 -2.46 -13.17
C GLY A 161 -2.31 -1.81 -14.41
N ILE A 162 -1.51 -1.63 -15.46
CA ILE A 162 -1.96 -1.03 -16.73
C ILE A 162 -3.08 -1.86 -17.39
N LEU A 163 -2.93 -3.18 -17.43
CA LEU A 163 -3.92 -4.07 -18.06
C LEU A 163 -5.26 -4.08 -17.31
N LEU A 164 -5.21 -4.13 -15.97
CA LEU A 164 -6.37 -4.25 -15.10
C LEU A 164 -7.01 -2.91 -14.74
N THR A 165 -6.39 -1.76 -15.05
CA THR A 165 -6.98 -0.42 -14.80
C THR A 165 -8.43 -0.33 -15.27
N ARG A 166 -8.75 -0.89 -16.46
CA ARG A 166 -10.12 -0.90 -16.99
C ARG A 166 -11.11 -1.65 -16.10
N VAL A 167 -10.67 -2.76 -15.53
CA VAL A 167 -11.47 -3.58 -14.61
C VAL A 167 -11.66 -2.84 -13.29
N PHE A 168 -10.59 -2.24 -12.75
CA PHE A 168 -10.68 -1.46 -11.51
C PHE A 168 -11.63 -0.25 -11.63
N VAL A 169 -11.61 0.45 -12.77
CA VAL A 169 -12.56 1.53 -13.05
C VAL A 169 -14.01 1.03 -13.08
N LEU A 170 -14.26 -0.20 -13.55
CA LEU A 170 -15.59 -0.80 -13.52
C LEU A 170 -16.04 -1.13 -12.08
N VAL A 171 -15.13 -1.64 -11.25
CA VAL A 171 -15.42 -1.91 -9.82
C VAL A 171 -15.76 -0.62 -9.07
N LEU A 172 -15.08 0.50 -9.38
CA LEU A 172 -15.37 1.80 -8.78
C LEU A 172 -16.76 2.36 -9.16
N LYS A 173 -17.38 1.85 -10.23
CA LYS A 173 -18.76 2.22 -10.63
C LYS A 173 -19.83 1.42 -9.89
N VAL A 174 -19.45 0.36 -9.16
CA VAL A 174 -20.41 -0.43 -8.38
C VAL A 174 -20.96 0.44 -7.25
N PRO A 175 -22.30 0.48 -7.05
CA PRO A 175 -22.90 1.27 -5.99
C PRO A 175 -22.32 0.91 -4.62
N ARG A 176 -22.10 1.94 -3.80
CA ARG A 176 -21.49 1.83 -2.47
C ARG A 176 -22.25 0.85 -1.58
N GLU A 177 -23.57 0.76 -1.75
CA GLU A 177 -24.46 -0.14 -1.02
C GLU A 177 -24.06 -1.61 -1.16
N TYR A 178 -23.49 -2.01 -2.30
CA TYR A 178 -22.98 -3.37 -2.53
C TYR A 178 -21.48 -3.50 -2.27
N LEU A 179 -20.71 -2.45 -2.58
CA LEU A 179 -19.25 -2.47 -2.43
C LEU A 179 -18.83 -2.53 -0.96
N MET A 180 -19.49 -1.74 -0.08
CA MET A 180 -19.08 -1.64 1.33
C MET A 180 -19.28 -2.92 2.14
N PRO A 181 -20.40 -3.67 2.02
CA PRO A 181 -20.53 -4.98 2.66
C PRO A 181 -19.48 -6.00 2.19
N LEU A 182 -19.12 -5.98 0.90
CA LEU A 182 -18.06 -6.83 0.38
C LEU A 182 -16.70 -6.47 0.99
N VAL A 183 -16.36 -5.18 1.02
CA VAL A 183 -15.13 -4.68 1.66
C VAL A 183 -15.11 -5.06 3.14
N PHE A 184 -16.25 -4.96 3.83
CA PHE A 184 -16.37 -5.38 5.23
C PHE A 184 -16.08 -6.87 5.41
N ALA A 185 -16.67 -7.74 4.58
CA ALA A 185 -16.41 -9.17 4.62
C ALA A 185 -14.91 -9.47 4.42
N LEU A 186 -14.27 -8.81 3.44
CA LEU A 186 -12.84 -8.94 3.21
C LEU A 186 -12.00 -8.43 4.39
N CYS A 187 -12.40 -7.33 5.03
CA CYS A 187 -11.75 -6.82 6.23
C CYS A 187 -11.83 -7.80 7.40
N VAL A 188 -12.92 -8.55 7.55
CA VAL A 188 -13.06 -9.59 8.59
C VAL A 188 -12.23 -10.83 8.24
N ILE A 189 -12.25 -11.24 6.97
CA ILE A 189 -11.53 -12.43 6.48
C ILE A 189 -10.02 -12.24 6.61
N GLY A 190 -9.48 -11.07 6.26
CA GLY A 190 -8.03 -10.79 6.27
C GLY A 190 -7.31 -11.17 7.58
N PRO A 191 -7.64 -10.55 8.73
CA PRO A 191 -6.99 -10.83 10.01
C PRO A 191 -7.24 -12.27 10.49
N TYR A 192 -8.40 -12.84 10.18
CA TYR A 192 -8.69 -14.24 10.49
C TYR A 192 -7.85 -15.20 9.65
N ALA A 193 -7.66 -14.94 8.36
CA ALA A 193 -6.89 -15.78 7.46
C ALA A 193 -5.42 -15.89 7.88
N LEU A 194 -4.86 -14.82 8.43
CA LEU A 194 -3.45 -14.73 8.83
C LEU A 194 -3.12 -15.57 10.08
N THR A 195 -3.96 -15.51 11.10
CA THR A 195 -3.67 -16.13 12.40
C THR A 195 -4.56 -17.31 12.74
N GLN A 196 -5.68 -17.48 12.01
CA GLN A 196 -6.76 -18.43 12.32
C GLN A 196 -7.33 -18.25 13.74
N ARG A 197 -7.20 -17.06 14.34
CA ARG A 197 -7.68 -16.76 15.69
C ARG A 197 -8.86 -15.77 15.63
N PRO A 198 -10.01 -16.09 16.25
CA PRO A 198 -11.17 -15.18 16.28
C PRO A 198 -10.88 -13.91 17.11
N PHE A 199 -9.88 -13.94 17.98
CA PHE A 199 -9.45 -12.78 18.76
C PHE A 199 -9.04 -11.59 17.88
N GLU A 200 -8.37 -11.83 16.74
CA GLU A 200 -7.96 -10.77 15.82
C GLU A 200 -9.16 -10.02 15.22
N ILE A 201 -10.30 -10.70 15.05
CA ILE A 201 -11.55 -10.07 14.59
C ILE A 201 -12.06 -9.10 15.67
N VAL A 202 -12.02 -9.50 16.94
CA VAL A 202 -12.45 -8.64 18.05
C VAL A 202 -11.57 -7.39 18.15
N VAL A 203 -10.24 -7.57 18.04
CA VAL A 203 -9.27 -6.45 18.01
C VAL A 203 -9.56 -5.51 16.84
N MET A 204 -9.79 -6.06 15.65
CA MET A 204 -10.14 -5.29 14.46
C MET A 204 -11.41 -4.46 14.66
N VAL A 205 -12.48 -5.06 15.21
CA VAL A 205 -13.75 -4.38 15.47
C VAL A 205 -13.56 -3.27 16.50
N PHE A 206 -12.86 -3.55 17.60
CA PHE A 206 -12.60 -2.57 18.66
C PHE A 206 -11.84 -1.35 18.12
N PHE A 207 -10.69 -1.56 17.48
CA PHE A 207 -9.88 -0.45 16.96
C PHE A 207 -10.52 0.25 15.76
N GLY A 208 -11.30 -0.46 14.94
CA GLY A 208 -12.02 0.19 13.85
C GLY A 208 -13.19 1.05 14.34
N LEU A 209 -13.89 0.63 15.40
CA LEU A 209 -14.92 1.46 16.05
C LEU A 209 -14.29 2.67 16.75
N ALA A 210 -13.19 2.46 17.48
CA ALA A 210 -12.43 3.55 18.12
C ALA A 210 -11.96 4.57 17.08
N GLY A 211 -11.40 4.11 15.96
CA GLY A 211 -10.98 4.97 14.85
C GLY A 211 -12.14 5.75 14.22
N TYR A 212 -13.30 5.13 14.04
CA TYR A 212 -14.50 5.82 13.55
C TYR A 212 -14.96 6.92 14.50
N LEU A 213 -14.99 6.66 15.82
CA LEU A 213 -15.38 7.65 16.82
C LEU A 213 -14.41 8.84 16.86
N LEU A 214 -13.11 8.58 16.85
CA LEU A 214 -12.08 9.63 16.82
C LEU A 214 -12.22 10.54 15.60
N ARG A 215 -12.50 9.95 14.43
CA ARG A 215 -12.70 10.69 13.18
C ARG A 215 -13.99 11.51 13.14
N LYS A 216 -14.99 11.15 13.95
CA LYS A 216 -16.25 11.90 14.05
C LYS A 216 -16.16 13.06 15.05
N MET A 217 -15.22 13.00 15.98
CA MET A 217 -14.98 14.03 16.99
C MET A 217 -14.06 15.16 16.49
N HIS A 218 -13.29 14.95 15.42
CA HIS A 218 -12.52 15.95 14.69
C HIS A 218 -13.22 16.33 13.38
#